data_AF-A0A5N5X622-F1
#
_entry.id   AF-A0A5N5X622-F1
#
_cell.length_a   1.000
_cell.length_b   1.000
_cell.length_c   1.000
_cell.angle_alpha   90.00
_cell.angle_beta   90.00
_cell.angle_gamma   90.00
#
_symmetry.space_group_name_H-M   'P 1'
#
loop_
_entity.id
_entity.type
_entity.pdbx_description
1 polymer ?
#
loop_
_entity_poly.entity_id
_entity_poly.type
_entity_poly.pdbx_seq_one_letter_code
_entity_poly.pdbx_strand_id
1 'polypeptide(L)'
;MNMGMAFYGRSVTRASSSCTEPDCTYLSAGNKGACSDTAGVLFNNEIQQIINNKEVIPTMYKDATVKTLTWDKDHLSVWSIDNDDSKHTFSNGLAAALGNETNLNTASGLTTSSFSRKSTSSSSDKG
;
A
#
# COMPACT_ATOMS: atom_id res chain seq x y z
N MET A 1 2.07 -13.47 18.59
CA MET A 1 1.39 -12.32 17.96
C MET A 1 1.65 -12.45 16.48
N ASN A 2 0.61 -12.48 15.63
CA ASN A 2 0.74 -12.60 14.18
C ASN A 2 0.18 -11.32 13.54
N MET A 3 0.93 -10.70 12.63
CA MET A 3 0.50 -9.52 11.86
C MET A 3 0.17 -9.95 10.43
N GLY A 4 -1.02 -9.58 9.95
CA GLY A 4 -1.47 -9.91 8.60
C GLY A 4 -0.87 -8.97 7.56
N MET A 5 -0.47 -9.52 6.42
CA MET A 5 -0.02 -8.77 5.24
C MET A 5 -0.95 -9.08 4.06
N ALA A 6 -1.23 -8.07 3.23
CA ALA A 6 -2.10 -8.22 2.08
C ALA A 6 -1.26 -8.44 0.81
N PHE A 7 -1.40 -9.63 0.22
CA PHE A 7 -0.80 -9.99 -1.08
C PHE A 7 -1.67 -9.56 -2.28
N TYR A 8 -2.51 -8.55 -2.09
CA TYR A 8 -3.43 -8.03 -3.09
C TYR A 8 -3.66 -6.53 -2.88
N GLY A 9 -4.01 -5.84 -3.96
CA GLY A 9 -4.44 -4.44 -3.95
C GLY A 9 -5.96 -4.30 -4.02
N ARG A 10 -6.43 -3.11 -3.66
CA ARG A 10 -7.80 -2.66 -3.88
C ARG A 10 -7.83 -1.65 -5.02
N SER A 11 -8.76 -1.84 -5.95
CA SER A 11 -8.94 -0.93 -7.09
C SER A 11 -10.29 -0.21 -7.02
N VAL A 12 -10.32 1.00 -7.55
CA VAL A 12 -11.47 1.89 -7.58
C VAL A 12 -11.53 2.65 -8.89
N THR A 13 -12.73 3.06 -9.27
CA THR A 13 -12.96 4.00 -10.37
C THR A 13 -13.19 5.38 -9.78
N ARG A 14 -12.34 6.33 -10.14
CA ARG A 14 -12.34 7.71 -9.64
C ARG A 14 -13.42 8.54 -10.31
N ALA A 15 -13.97 9.49 -9.56
CA ALA A 15 -14.96 10.44 -10.08
C ALA A 15 -14.36 11.49 -11.02
N SER A 16 -13.08 11.82 -10.85
CA SER A 16 -12.36 12.78 -11.69
C SER A 16 -10.97 12.29 -12.03
N SER A 17 -10.58 12.46 -13.30
CA SER A 17 -9.23 12.18 -13.78
C SER A 17 -8.17 13.16 -13.24
N SER A 18 -8.57 14.28 -12.63
CA SER A 18 -7.66 15.31 -12.10
C SER A 18 -7.15 15.05 -10.68
N CYS A 19 -7.79 14.14 -9.93
CA CYS A 19 -7.45 13.83 -8.53
C CYS A 19 -6.89 12.42 -8.48
N THR A 20 -5.63 12.22 -8.08
CA THR A 20 -4.93 10.90 -8.11
C THR A 20 -4.55 10.38 -6.73
N GLU A 21 -4.87 11.14 -5.70
CA GLU A 21 -4.57 10.89 -4.31
C GLU A 21 -5.52 9.87 -3.66
N PRO A 22 -5.13 9.26 -2.52
CA PRO A 22 -5.98 8.32 -1.78
C PRO A 22 -7.25 8.93 -1.16
N ASP A 23 -7.39 10.25 -1.13
CA ASP A 23 -8.56 10.97 -0.58
C ASP A 23 -9.58 11.36 -1.65
N CYS A 24 -9.34 11.01 -2.92
CA CYS A 24 -10.24 11.31 -4.02
C CYS A 24 -11.59 10.60 -3.90
N THR A 25 -12.64 11.23 -4.43
CA THR A 25 -13.97 10.61 -4.52
C THR A 25 -13.97 9.45 -5.50
N TYR A 26 -14.52 8.31 -5.06
CA TYR A 26 -14.69 7.10 -5.86
C TYR A 26 -16.15 6.91 -6.28
N LEU A 27 -16.36 6.48 -7.53
CA LEU A 27 -17.69 6.18 -8.06
C LEU A 27 -18.08 4.73 -7.79
N SER A 28 -17.10 3.83 -7.86
CA SER A 28 -17.34 2.38 -7.77
C SER A 28 -16.04 1.62 -7.49
N ALA A 29 -16.18 0.33 -7.19
CA ALA A 29 -15.08 -0.61 -7.25
C ALA A 29 -14.45 -0.62 -8.65
N GLY A 30 -13.14 -0.80 -8.72
CA GLY A 30 -12.43 -0.89 -9.99
C GLY A 30 -12.83 -2.14 -10.77
N ASN A 31 -12.51 -2.15 -12.06
CA ASN A 31 -12.74 -3.33 -12.89
C ASN A 31 -12.05 -4.57 -12.31
N LYS A 32 -12.75 -5.71 -12.41
CA LYS A 32 -12.19 -7.00 -11.99
C LYS A 32 -10.96 -7.36 -12.82
N GLY A 33 -9.94 -7.90 -12.18
CA GLY A 33 -8.79 -8.48 -12.86
C GLY A 33 -9.15 -9.81 -13.53
N ALA A 34 -8.32 -10.24 -14.49
CA ALA A 34 -8.52 -11.48 -15.23
C ALA A 34 -8.32 -12.73 -14.36
N CYS A 35 -7.47 -12.65 -13.32
CA CYS A 35 -7.18 -13.73 -12.38
C CYS A 35 -8.01 -13.59 -11.09
N SER A 36 -8.16 -12.38 -10.57
CA SER A 36 -8.92 -12.14 -9.34
C SER A 36 -10.43 -12.26 -9.53
N ASP A 37 -10.92 -12.01 -10.74
CA ASP A 37 -12.34 -12.09 -11.17
C ASP A 37 -13.34 -11.40 -10.23
N THR A 38 -12.86 -10.46 -9.43
CA THR A 38 -13.64 -9.76 -8.40
C THR A 38 -13.43 -8.26 -8.56
N ALA A 39 -14.53 -7.51 -8.69
CA ALA A 39 -14.46 -6.06 -8.81
C ALA A 39 -13.78 -5.45 -7.57
N GLY A 40 -12.89 -4.49 -7.80
CA GLY A 40 -12.14 -3.82 -6.74
C GLY A 40 -11.00 -4.64 -6.12
N VAL A 41 -10.67 -5.79 -6.68
CA VAL A 41 -9.55 -6.63 -6.22
C VAL A 41 -8.59 -6.84 -7.37
N LEU A 42 -7.29 -6.68 -7.11
CA LEU A 42 -6.23 -7.05 -8.04
C LEU A 42 -5.14 -7.80 -7.27
N PHE A 43 -4.70 -8.94 -7.77
CA PHE A 43 -3.55 -9.64 -7.21
C PHE A 43 -2.25 -8.96 -7.61
N ASN A 44 -1.19 -9.18 -6.83
CA ASN A 44 0.11 -8.55 -7.07
C ASN A 44 0.64 -8.82 -8.50
N ASN A 45 0.46 -10.02 -9.05
CA ASN A 45 0.85 -10.35 -10.42
C ASN A 45 0.05 -9.53 -11.46
N GLU A 46 -1.24 -9.29 -11.24
CA GLU A 46 -2.08 -8.48 -12.12
C GLU A 46 -1.63 -7.01 -12.09
N ILE A 47 -1.30 -6.50 -10.90
CA ILE A 47 -0.77 -5.13 -10.75
C ILE A 47 0.57 -4.99 -11.49
N GLN A 48 1.47 -5.95 -11.37
CA GLN A 48 2.75 -5.94 -12.11
C GLN A 48 2.55 -6.01 -13.63
N GLN A 49 1.58 -6.82 -14.09
CA GLN A 49 1.22 -6.84 -15.50
C GLN A 49 0.66 -5.50 -15.98
N ILE A 50 -0.17 -4.82 -15.18
CA ILE A 50 -0.67 -3.48 -15.50
C ILE A 50 0.48 -2.47 -15.61
N ILE A 51 1.42 -2.50 -14.65
CA ILE A 51 2.62 -1.66 -14.66
C ILE A 51 3.42 -1.85 -15.94
N ASN A 52 3.70 -3.10 -16.30
CA ASN A 52 4.52 -3.41 -17.46
C ASN A 52 3.81 -3.13 -18.79
N ASN A 53 2.53 -3.50 -18.90
CA ASN A 53 1.77 -3.39 -20.15
C ASN A 53 1.34 -1.94 -20.47
N LYS A 54 1.12 -1.12 -19.45
CA LYS A 54 0.67 0.27 -19.61
C LYS A 54 1.78 1.29 -19.34
N GLU A 55 2.99 0.83 -18.99
CA GLU A 55 4.15 1.66 -18.67
C GLU A 55 3.86 2.74 -17.62
N VAL A 56 3.01 2.41 -16.65
CA VAL A 56 2.58 3.33 -15.59
C VAL A 56 3.52 3.27 -14.40
N ILE A 57 3.90 4.44 -13.87
CA ILE A 57 4.84 4.54 -12.74
C ILE A 57 4.04 4.64 -11.43
N PRO A 58 4.24 3.70 -10.47
CA PRO A 58 3.61 3.79 -9.15
C PRO A 58 4.06 5.01 -8.34
N THR A 59 3.11 5.64 -7.64
CA THR A 59 3.41 6.68 -6.65
C THR A 59 3.48 6.09 -5.25
N MET A 60 4.50 6.44 -4.47
CA MET A 60 4.72 5.92 -3.12
C MET A 60 4.28 6.94 -2.06
N TYR A 61 3.37 6.54 -1.18
CA TYR A 61 2.95 7.33 -0.02
C TYR A 61 3.66 6.77 1.22
N LYS A 62 4.78 7.39 1.60
CA LYS A 62 5.67 6.89 2.66
C LYS A 62 4.98 6.85 4.02
N ASP A 63 4.24 7.91 4.36
CA ASP A 63 3.56 8.03 5.65
C ASP A 63 2.51 6.92 5.86
N ALA A 64 1.86 6.49 4.77
CA ALA A 64 0.87 5.43 4.76
C ALA A 64 1.46 4.05 4.38
N THR A 65 2.72 3.98 3.95
CA THR A 65 3.39 2.73 3.52
C THR A 65 2.63 1.98 2.42
N VAL A 66 2.04 2.71 1.49
CA VAL A 66 1.31 2.16 0.34
C VAL A 66 1.86 2.68 -0.98
N LYS A 67 1.65 1.91 -2.04
CA LYS A 67 1.82 2.38 -3.41
C LYS A 67 0.46 2.55 -4.06
N THR A 68 0.35 3.58 -4.89
CA THR A 68 -0.81 3.77 -5.75
C THR A 68 -0.39 3.73 -7.21
N LEU A 69 -1.33 3.33 -8.06
CA LEU A 69 -1.17 3.27 -9.50
C LEU A 69 -2.44 3.78 -10.15
N THR A 70 -2.30 4.70 -11.09
CA THR A 70 -3.42 5.19 -11.89
C THR A 70 -3.20 4.85 -13.34
N TRP A 71 -4.26 4.39 -14.01
CA TRP A 71 -4.23 4.09 -15.44
C TRP A 71 -5.60 4.37 -16.08
N ASP A 72 -5.66 4.36 -17.42
CA ASP A 72 -6.88 4.60 -18.23
C ASP A 72 -7.73 5.81 -17.78
N LYS A 73 -7.08 6.87 -17.26
CA LYS A 73 -7.64 8.14 -16.76
C LYS A 73 -8.46 8.07 -15.48
N ASP A 74 -9.25 7.03 -15.23
CA ASP A 74 -10.18 6.94 -14.08
C ASP A 74 -9.87 5.81 -13.11
N HIS A 75 -9.06 4.82 -13.49
CA HIS A 75 -8.71 3.73 -12.58
C HIS A 75 -7.62 4.13 -11.60
N LEU A 76 -7.79 3.70 -10.35
CA LEU A 76 -6.79 3.79 -9.28
C LEU A 76 -6.72 2.45 -8.57
N SER A 77 -5.52 1.95 -8.33
CA SER A 77 -5.25 0.82 -7.45
C SER A 77 -4.35 1.27 -6.32
N VAL A 78 -4.64 0.79 -5.11
CA VAL A 78 -3.83 0.94 -3.91
C VAL A 78 -3.46 -0.45 -3.43
N TRP A 79 -2.18 -0.70 -3.22
CA TRP A 79 -1.72 -1.95 -2.61
C TRP A 79 -0.64 -1.67 -1.57
N SER A 80 -0.61 -2.53 -0.56
CA SER A 80 0.46 -2.53 0.41
C SER A 80 1.78 -2.79 -0.30
N ILE A 81 2.83 -2.16 0.22
CA ILE A 81 4.18 -2.52 -0.15
C ILE A 81 4.37 -3.97 0.30
N ASP A 82 4.25 -4.91 -0.62
CA ASP A 82 4.61 -6.30 -0.39
C ASP A 82 5.46 -6.77 -1.57
N ASN A 83 6.65 -7.22 -1.19
CA ASN A 83 7.61 -8.00 -1.96
C ASN A 83 8.15 -7.41 -3.28
N ASP A 84 9.25 -6.65 -3.17
CA ASP A 84 10.43 -6.81 -4.04
C ASP A 84 11.65 -6.25 -3.29
N ASP A 85 12.16 -7.03 -2.32
CA ASP A 85 13.27 -6.61 -1.46
C ASP A 85 14.64 -6.86 -2.09
N SER A 86 14.94 -6.10 -3.15
CA SER A 86 16.33 -5.67 -3.37
C SER A 86 16.65 -4.35 -2.63
N LYS A 87 15.63 -3.65 -2.11
CA LYS A 87 15.72 -2.24 -1.67
C LYS A 87 15.08 -1.95 -0.30
N HIS A 88 14.79 -2.97 0.51
CA HIS A 88 14.26 -2.91 1.87
C HIS A 88 13.03 -2.01 2.06
N THR A 89 12.24 -1.82 1.00
CA THR A 89 11.15 -0.84 0.99
C THR A 89 10.02 -1.24 1.94
N PHE A 90 9.80 -2.54 2.12
CA PHE A 90 8.88 -3.08 3.13
C PHE A 90 9.33 -2.71 4.54
N SER A 91 10.56 -3.06 4.91
CA SER A 91 11.12 -2.81 6.24
C SER A 91 11.14 -1.32 6.58
N ASN A 92 11.47 -0.47 5.60
CA ASN A 92 11.48 0.99 5.78
C ASN A 92 10.07 1.57 5.93
N GLY A 93 9.10 1.08 5.15
CA GLY A 93 7.71 1.49 5.29
C GLY A 93 7.14 1.06 6.65
N LEU A 94 7.33 -0.20 7.04
CA LEU A 94 6.90 -0.69 8.34
C LEU A 94 7.55 0.10 9.48
N ALA A 95 8.84 0.40 9.40
CA ALA A 95 9.52 1.25 10.37
C ALA A 95 8.90 2.66 10.44
N ALA A 96 8.63 3.29 9.30
CA ALA A 96 7.97 4.59 9.24
C ALA A 96 6.55 4.57 9.85
N ALA A 97 5.75 3.57 9.51
CA ALA A 97 4.40 3.40 10.07
C ALA A 97 4.40 3.15 11.58
N LEU A 98 5.43 2.48 12.10
CA LEU A 98 5.64 2.27 13.53
C LEU A 98 6.31 3.47 14.22
N GLY A 99 6.75 4.49 13.48
CA GLY A 99 7.45 5.66 14.01
C GLY A 99 8.87 5.36 14.49
N ASN A 100 9.50 4.30 13.97
CA ASN A 100 10.87 3.93 14.30
C ASN A 100 11.85 4.67 13.38
N GLU A 101 12.81 5.39 13.97
CA GLU A 101 13.99 5.90 13.27
C GLU A 101 14.72 4.72 12.60
N THR A 102 14.93 4.76 11.29
CA THR A 102 15.52 3.64 10.51
C THR A 102 17.02 3.49 10.80
N ASN A 103 17.37 2.99 11.99
CA ASN A 103 18.70 2.47 12.34
C ASN A 103 18.66 0.94 12.32
N LEU A 104 18.35 0.38 11.15
CA LEU A 104 18.38 -1.06 10.91
C LEU A 104 19.81 -1.52 10.64
N ASN A 105 20.33 -2.44 11.46
CA ASN A 105 21.61 -3.07 11.19
C ASN A 105 21.43 -4.07 10.02
N THR A 106 22.01 -3.76 8.86
CA THR A 106 21.87 -4.56 7.63
C THR A 106 22.51 -5.95 7.71
N ALA A 107 23.32 -6.24 8.73
CA ALA A 107 23.91 -7.55 8.97
C ALA A 107 23.07 -8.45 9.88
N SER A 108 22.28 -7.87 10.80
CA SER A 108 21.46 -8.63 11.76
C SER A 108 19.95 -8.50 11.56
N GLY A 109 19.48 -7.53 10.78
CA GLY A 109 18.06 -7.29 10.53
C GLY A 109 17.26 -6.77 11.73
N LEU A 110 17.93 -6.39 12.83
CA LEU A 110 17.29 -5.88 14.05
C LEU A 110 17.57 -4.38 14.26
N THR A 111 16.59 -3.68 14.84
CA THR A 111 16.74 -2.29 15.30
C THR A 111 17.60 -2.26 16.56
N THR A 112 18.59 -1.38 16.62
CA THR A 112 19.51 -1.24 17.77
C THR A 112 18.87 -0.64 19.03
N SER A 113 17.67 -0.07 18.93
CA SER A 113 16.90 0.46 20.05
C SER A 113 15.74 -0.46 20.44
N SER A 114 15.55 -0.65 21.75
CA SER A 114 14.42 -1.42 22.28
C SER A 114 13.10 -0.72 21.97
N PHE A 115 12.16 -1.48 21.42
CA PHE A 115 10.80 -1.03 21.09
C PHE A 115 10.09 -0.51 22.35
N SER A 116 10.02 0.81 22.54
CA SER A 116 9.13 1.39 23.54
C SER A 116 7.72 1.40 22.97
N ARG A 117 6.85 0.57 23.57
CA ARG A 117 5.43 0.43 23.23
C ARG A 117 4.77 1.81 23.25
N LYS A 118 4.43 2.37 22.08
CA LYS A 118 3.51 3.50 22.03
C LYS A 118 2.10 2.94 22.08
N SER A 119 1.48 3.04 23.25
CA SER A 119 0.11 2.61 23.51
C SER A 119 -0.84 3.40 22.61
N THR A 120 -1.52 2.72 21.69
CA THR A 120 -2.66 3.30 20.97
C THR A 120 -3.80 3.47 21.98
N SER A 121 -4.06 4.71 22.41
CA SER A 121 -5.32 5.03 23.06
C SER A 121 -6.44 4.88 22.04
N SER A 122 -7.17 3.77 22.14
CA SER A 122 -8.49 3.64 21.51
C SER A 122 -9.39 4.74 22.06
N SER A 123 -9.65 5.77 21.25
CA SER A 123 -10.77 6.68 21.44
C SER A 123 -12.06 5.88 21.26
N SER A 124 -12.59 5.35 22.37
CA SER A 124 -13.98 4.93 22.45
C SER A 124 -14.84 6.16 22.72
N ASP A 125 -15.63 6.50 21.71
CA ASP A 125 -16.91 7.18 21.85
C ASP A 125 -17.71 6.60 23.03
N LYS A 126 -18.19 7.47 23.91
CA LYS A 126 -19.35 7.21 24.77
C LYS A 126 -20.09 8.52 25.03
N GLY A 127 -21.32 8.57 24.52
CA GLY A 127 -22.54 9.10 25.17
C GLY A 127 -22.50 10.49 25.76
#